data_AF-A0A401UL53-F1
#
_entry.id   AF-A0A401UL53-F1
#
_cell.length_a   1.000
_cell.length_b   1.000
_cell.length_c   1.000
_cell.angle_alpha   90.00
_cell.angle_beta   90.00
_cell.angle_gamma   90.00
#
_symmetry.space_group_name_H-M   'P 1'
#
loop_
_entity.id
_entity.type
_entity.pdbx_description
1 polymer ?
#
loop_
_entity_poly.entity_id
_entity_poly.type
_entity_poly.pdbx_seq_one_letter_code
_entity_poly.pdbx_strand_id
1 'polypeptide(L)'
;MKNKKLTLSTIILGSLILAGSTISAQGITSPKQPTYKIGSPIAIPELKLSKNTYIADYKYVDITSDNIKDNVILTGTKTNKDDIYFQNLNVIVQNGKTKKFIKSSLGKDNGGYEPTIFLGDFNGDKMPDIFVKMPTGGSGGIIEYSIINLKGNNASVLWDSKKNGSEIDLTGKFEDNFMASLSSKRLNKTIQIDLSPNKEQYTELNIYDKDEKLKENIEPWMNGFGELTPVDTDKDGIYELIGSQRIVGTCNADTLGYLQSEWKWDGKNIKLEADKVKFQRIFAQTEGDVNGDGIKEFISLTGTSDLNLSGLYVDNICLEVYDSKTNKATQIPVSKNNSGYTPTMVVADLNNDKACELLITIPSGGSGGMQAYSLISLKDNKVTNLFDQEKFNYGLEYDVQFKDGFKVDVNVKESNKTYSLDISSMKDVYIDLNVYNKNGKLMQNTSGMRNPISNVEVKATPGKYQLISSQRVIGTSNAETLGYVKGTWDIEKDGVKLVNVEVVNP
;
A
#
# COMPACT_ATOMS: atom_id res chain seq x y z
N MET A 1 49.11 -9.01 -7.81
CA MET A 1 49.09 -9.20 -6.34
C MET A 1 47.67 -9.01 -5.83
N LYS A 2 47.13 -10.06 -5.18
CA LYS A 2 45.94 -10.13 -4.28
C LYS A 2 44.59 -9.62 -4.86
N ASN A 3 43.66 -10.52 -5.21
CA ASN A 3 42.65 -11.18 -4.32
C ASN A 3 41.63 -10.17 -3.75
N LYS A 4 40.31 -10.35 -3.82
CA LYS A 4 39.51 -11.58 -3.68
C LYS A 4 38.08 -11.33 -4.19
N LYS A 5 37.52 -12.29 -4.94
CA LYS A 5 36.07 -12.49 -5.10
C LYS A 5 35.50 -13.03 -3.79
N LEU A 6 34.37 -12.49 -3.30
CA LEU A 6 33.53 -13.14 -2.30
C LEU A 6 32.45 -13.95 -3.02
N THR A 7 32.50 -15.26 -2.85
CA THR A 7 31.48 -16.22 -3.29
C THR A 7 30.45 -16.42 -2.18
N LEU A 8 29.18 -16.26 -2.54
CA LEU A 8 28.00 -16.63 -1.77
C LEU A 8 28.03 -18.14 -1.47
N SER A 9 27.94 -18.53 -0.21
CA SER A 9 27.93 -19.93 0.20
C SER A 9 26.49 -20.38 0.49
N THR A 10 25.97 -21.22 -0.40
CA THR A 10 24.76 -22.03 -0.20
C THR A 10 25.11 -23.19 0.73
N ILE A 11 24.49 -23.28 1.90
CA ILE A 11 24.60 -24.46 2.76
C ILE A 11 23.39 -25.37 2.50
N ILE A 12 23.69 -26.50 1.87
CA ILE A 12 22.83 -27.67 1.73
C ILE A 12 22.91 -28.44 3.04
N LEU A 13 21.79 -28.64 3.74
CA LEU A 13 21.73 -29.56 4.88
C LEU A 13 21.62 -31.00 4.35
N GLY A 14 22.76 -31.69 4.29
CA GLY A 14 22.84 -33.13 4.05
C GLY A 14 22.65 -33.91 5.35
N SER A 15 21.73 -34.87 5.32
CA SER A 15 21.46 -35.86 6.34
C SER A 15 22.66 -36.79 6.55
N LEU A 16 23.21 -36.82 7.77
CA LEU A 16 24.15 -37.86 8.21
C LEU A 16 23.45 -38.82 9.17
N ILE A 17 23.33 -40.07 8.75
CA ILE A 17 22.97 -41.22 9.58
C ILE A 17 24.29 -41.73 10.19
N LEU A 18 24.40 -41.71 11.52
CA LEU A 18 25.46 -42.39 12.28
C LEU A 18 24.80 -43.34 13.26
N ALA A 19 25.09 -44.62 13.07
CA ALA A 19 24.67 -45.71 13.95
C ALA A 19 25.64 -45.85 15.13
N GLY A 20 25.09 -46.04 16.33
CA GLY A 20 25.61 -46.96 17.34
C GLY A 20 26.58 -46.41 18.39
N SER A 21 26.04 -46.06 19.56
CA SER A 21 26.54 -46.53 20.85
C SER A 21 25.53 -46.22 21.95
N THR A 22 25.05 -47.26 22.63
CA THR A 22 24.13 -47.18 23.76
C THR A 22 24.81 -46.60 24.98
N ILE A 23 24.40 -45.40 25.39
CA ILE A 23 24.65 -44.84 26.72
C ILE A 23 23.28 -44.65 27.37
N SER A 24 23.08 -45.35 28.49
CA SER A 24 21.95 -45.17 29.39
C SER A 24 22.03 -43.78 30.01
N ALA A 25 21.21 -42.85 29.51
CA ALA A 25 21.00 -41.55 30.13
C ALA A 25 19.74 -41.61 31.01
N GLN A 26 19.97 -41.62 32.32
CA GLN A 26 18.94 -41.33 33.31
C GLN A 26 18.32 -39.95 33.03
N GLY A 27 17.00 -39.91 32.92
CA GLY A 27 16.19 -38.76 33.30
C GLY A 27 16.35 -37.48 32.47
N ILE A 28 16.18 -37.55 31.14
CA ILE A 28 15.73 -36.37 30.40
C ILE A 28 14.21 -36.35 30.52
N THR A 29 13.68 -35.55 31.45
CA THR A 29 12.26 -35.24 31.48
C THR A 29 11.89 -34.64 30.12
N SER A 30 11.09 -35.36 29.34
CA SER A 30 10.48 -34.84 28.12
C SER A 30 9.92 -33.45 28.37
N PRO A 31 10.08 -32.47 27.46
CA PRO A 31 9.43 -31.18 27.60
C PRO A 31 7.95 -31.43 27.82
N LYS A 32 7.44 -30.98 28.98
CA LYS A 32 6.05 -31.17 29.40
C LYS A 32 5.15 -30.71 28.25
N GLN A 33 4.38 -31.63 27.67
CA GLN A 33 3.48 -31.32 26.55
C GLN A 33 2.53 -30.17 26.92
N PRO A 34 2.09 -29.36 25.93
CA PRO A 34 1.12 -28.30 26.17
C PRO A 34 -0.11 -28.86 26.88
N THR A 35 -0.46 -28.25 28.02
CA THR A 35 -1.52 -28.77 28.92
C THR A 35 -2.92 -28.58 28.32
N TYR A 36 -3.06 -27.67 27.36
CA TYR A 36 -4.32 -27.20 26.80
C TYR A 36 -4.32 -27.31 25.28
N LYS A 37 -5.44 -27.76 24.71
CA LYS A 37 -5.63 -27.95 23.27
C LYS A 37 -6.70 -27.00 22.74
N ILE A 38 -6.34 -26.19 21.75
CA ILE A 38 -7.26 -25.27 21.05
C ILE A 38 -8.47 -26.06 20.51
N GLY A 39 -9.65 -25.47 20.65
CA GLY A 39 -10.94 -26.06 20.27
C GLY A 39 -11.50 -27.09 21.25
N SER A 40 -10.75 -27.47 22.30
CA SER A 40 -11.24 -28.44 23.30
C SER A 40 -12.08 -27.77 24.38
N PRO A 41 -13.08 -28.47 24.96
CA PRO A 41 -13.81 -27.97 26.12
C PRO A 41 -12.88 -27.84 27.32
N ILE A 42 -13.17 -26.89 28.21
CA ILE A 42 -12.39 -26.65 29.42
C ILE A 42 -13.29 -26.51 30.64
N ALA A 43 -12.87 -27.14 31.74
CA ALA A 43 -13.52 -27.02 33.03
C ALA A 43 -12.45 -26.69 34.09
N ILE A 44 -12.63 -25.57 34.77
CA ILE A 44 -11.82 -25.16 35.92
C ILE A 44 -12.80 -24.95 37.08
N PRO A 45 -12.95 -25.95 37.99
CA PRO A 45 -13.96 -25.90 39.05
C PRO A 45 -13.92 -24.64 39.90
N GLU A 46 -12.73 -24.08 40.18
CA GLU A 46 -12.60 -22.85 40.98
C GLU A 46 -13.20 -21.63 40.28
N LEU A 47 -13.26 -21.62 38.95
CA LEU A 47 -13.75 -20.49 38.14
C LEU A 47 -15.21 -20.65 37.71
N LYS A 48 -15.86 -21.79 37.99
CA LYS A 48 -17.28 -22.07 37.67
C LYS A 48 -17.66 -21.71 36.22
N LEU A 49 -16.84 -22.15 35.26
CA LEU A 49 -17.08 -21.90 33.84
C LEU A 49 -18.34 -22.63 33.35
N SER A 50 -18.97 -22.07 32.31
CA SER A 50 -20.11 -22.72 31.65
C SER A 50 -19.68 -24.04 30.97
N LYS A 51 -20.57 -25.03 30.91
CA LYS A 51 -20.26 -26.35 30.32
C LYS A 51 -19.87 -26.29 28.84
N ASN A 52 -20.31 -25.26 28.13
CA ASN A 52 -20.01 -25.00 26.73
C ASN A 52 -18.84 -24.03 26.54
N THR A 53 -17.94 -23.90 27.53
CA THR A 53 -16.71 -23.12 27.39
C THR A 53 -15.61 -23.94 26.72
N TYR A 54 -15.00 -23.36 25.69
CA TYR A 54 -13.94 -23.95 24.89
C TYR A 54 -12.71 -23.05 24.86
N ILE A 55 -11.57 -23.65 24.56
CA ILE A 55 -10.29 -22.96 24.40
C ILE A 55 -10.22 -22.39 22.99
N ALA A 56 -10.05 -21.07 22.87
CA ALA A 56 -9.91 -20.38 21.60
C ALA A 56 -8.45 -20.23 21.17
N ASP A 57 -7.56 -19.88 22.12
CA ASP A 57 -6.10 -19.83 21.90
C ASP A 57 -5.36 -20.11 23.21
N TYR A 58 -4.07 -20.44 23.13
CA TYR A 58 -3.25 -20.87 24.25
C TYR A 58 -1.77 -20.53 24.06
N LYS A 59 -1.13 -19.99 25.12
CA LYS A 59 0.34 -19.82 25.21
C LYS A 59 0.88 -20.41 26.52
N TYR A 60 2.10 -20.95 26.46
CA TYR A 60 2.83 -21.47 27.61
C TYR A 60 4.16 -20.73 27.77
N VAL A 61 4.15 -19.70 28.63
CA VAL A 61 5.24 -18.73 28.77
C VAL A 61 5.31 -18.24 30.20
N ASP A 62 6.47 -17.76 30.63
CA ASP A 62 6.60 -17.01 31.88
C ASP A 62 6.02 -15.60 31.67
N ILE A 63 4.78 -15.38 32.11
CA ILE A 63 4.12 -14.07 32.02
C ILE A 63 4.20 -13.31 33.34
N THR A 64 4.49 -14.02 34.44
CA THR A 64 4.66 -13.44 35.77
C THR A 64 6.11 -13.03 36.10
N SER A 65 7.05 -13.27 35.18
CA SER A 65 8.48 -12.96 35.30
C SER A 65 9.16 -13.61 36.50
N ASP A 66 8.71 -14.81 36.89
CA ASP A 66 9.28 -15.59 38.01
C ASP A 66 10.17 -16.75 37.57
N ASN A 67 10.53 -16.78 36.27
CA ASN A 67 11.25 -17.85 35.56
C ASN A 67 10.50 -19.19 35.50
N ILE A 68 9.20 -19.24 35.83
CA ILE A 68 8.37 -20.43 35.74
C ILE A 68 7.24 -20.17 34.73
N LYS A 69 7.15 -21.02 33.72
CA LYS A 69 6.12 -20.89 32.70
C LYS A 69 4.71 -21.07 33.27
N ASP A 70 3.85 -20.12 32.94
CA ASP A 70 2.43 -20.03 33.22
C ASP A 70 1.60 -20.52 32.01
N ASN A 71 0.33 -20.84 32.24
CA ASN A 71 -0.62 -21.09 31.15
C ASN A 71 -1.46 -19.84 30.91
N VAL A 72 -1.43 -19.28 29.71
CA VAL A 72 -2.32 -18.19 29.28
C VAL A 72 -3.33 -18.76 28.30
N ILE A 73 -4.61 -18.74 28.67
CA ILE A 73 -5.68 -19.46 27.98
C ILE A 73 -6.77 -18.46 27.61
N LEU A 74 -7.01 -18.29 26.32
CA LEU A 74 -8.19 -17.57 25.85
C LEU A 74 -9.35 -18.57 25.76
N THR A 75 -10.46 -18.25 26.41
CA THR A 75 -11.63 -19.12 26.49
C THR A 75 -12.90 -18.37 26.15
N GLY A 76 -13.89 -19.06 25.60
CA GLY A 76 -15.22 -18.49 25.35
C GLY A 76 -16.27 -19.58 25.24
N THR A 77 -17.54 -19.20 25.31
CA THR A 77 -18.67 -20.10 25.11
C THR A 77 -19.05 -20.19 23.63
N LYS A 78 -19.44 -21.38 23.18
CA LYS A 78 -20.04 -21.59 21.86
C LYS A 78 -21.49 -22.03 21.97
N THR A 79 -22.32 -21.66 20.99
CA THR A 79 -23.70 -22.16 20.91
C THR A 79 -23.69 -23.65 20.55
N ASN A 80 -22.95 -24.01 19.50
CA ASN A 80 -22.67 -25.38 19.10
C ASN A 80 -21.17 -25.68 19.14
N LYS A 81 -20.79 -26.94 19.36
CA LYS A 81 -19.38 -27.34 19.47
C LYS A 81 -18.56 -27.01 18.21
N ASP A 82 -19.20 -27.06 17.04
CA ASP A 82 -18.56 -26.89 15.73
C ASP A 82 -18.53 -25.43 15.26
N ASP A 83 -19.12 -24.49 16.03
CA ASP A 83 -19.09 -23.07 15.70
C ASP A 83 -17.66 -22.53 15.79
N ILE A 84 -17.27 -21.67 14.84
CA ILE A 84 -16.00 -20.93 14.89
C ILE A 84 -16.12 -19.58 15.64
N TYR A 85 -17.35 -19.16 15.91
CA TYR A 85 -17.65 -17.96 16.71
C TYR A 85 -17.64 -18.27 18.21
N PHE A 86 -16.98 -17.43 18.98
CA PHE A 86 -16.96 -17.47 20.43
C PHE A 86 -17.72 -16.28 21.02
N GLN A 87 -18.48 -16.52 22.07
CA GLN A 87 -19.11 -15.50 22.92
C GLN A 87 -18.49 -15.52 24.31
N ASN A 88 -18.69 -14.46 25.10
CA ASN A 88 -18.26 -14.40 26.50
C ASN A 88 -16.77 -14.75 26.66
N LEU A 89 -15.93 -14.20 25.79
CA LEU A 89 -14.49 -14.42 25.81
C LEU A 89 -13.88 -13.89 27.11
N ASN A 90 -12.93 -14.65 27.63
CA ASN A 90 -12.18 -14.33 28.84
C ASN A 90 -10.75 -14.86 28.71
N VAL A 91 -9.79 -14.13 29.29
CA VAL A 91 -8.44 -14.66 29.50
C VAL A 91 -8.37 -15.30 30.88
N ILE A 92 -7.77 -16.49 30.92
CA ILE A 92 -7.46 -17.22 32.15
C ILE A 92 -5.95 -17.44 32.20
N VAL A 93 -5.34 -17.04 33.31
CA VAL A 93 -3.92 -17.29 33.59
C VAL A 93 -3.83 -18.28 34.74
N GLN A 94 -3.15 -19.41 34.51
CA GLN A 94 -2.76 -20.33 35.59
C GLN A 94 -1.29 -20.12 35.91
N ASN A 95 -1.01 -19.65 37.12
CA ASN A 95 0.37 -19.43 37.53
C ASN A 95 1.13 -20.76 37.68
N GLY A 96 2.30 -20.86 37.06
CA GLY A 96 3.11 -22.07 36.97
C GLY A 96 3.64 -22.52 38.33
N LYS A 97 3.96 -21.56 39.22
CA LYS A 97 4.52 -21.80 40.54
C LYS A 97 3.46 -22.19 41.58
N THR A 98 2.39 -21.40 41.67
CA THR A 98 1.36 -21.51 42.71
C THR A 98 0.15 -22.35 42.28
N LYS A 99 0.01 -22.61 40.98
CA LYS A 99 -1.14 -23.29 40.34
C LYS A 99 -2.48 -22.56 40.48
N LYS A 100 -2.48 -21.34 41.02
CA LYS A 100 -3.68 -20.50 41.13
C LYS A 100 -4.12 -19.99 39.77
N PHE A 101 -5.43 -19.83 39.61
CA PHE A 101 -6.05 -19.27 38.42
C PHE A 101 -6.49 -17.82 38.66
N ILE A 102 -6.29 -17.00 37.65
CA ILE A 102 -6.80 -15.62 37.56
C ILE A 102 -7.59 -15.54 36.26
N LYS A 103 -8.76 -14.89 36.30
CA LYS A 103 -9.65 -14.70 35.14
C LYS A 103 -9.89 -13.21 34.93
N SER A 104 -9.85 -12.75 33.69
CA SER A 104 -10.23 -11.38 33.30
C SER A 104 -11.24 -11.40 32.16
N SER A 105 -12.17 -10.43 32.16
CA SER A 105 -13.00 -10.13 30.99
C SER A 105 -12.18 -9.36 29.95
N LEU A 106 -12.72 -9.20 28.75
CA LEU A 106 -12.08 -8.45 27.66
C LEU A 106 -12.55 -6.99 27.53
N GLY A 107 -13.33 -6.50 28.50
CA GLY A 107 -13.95 -5.18 28.42
C GLY A 107 -15.37 -5.24 27.87
N LYS A 108 -15.75 -4.26 27.04
CA LYS A 108 -17.13 -4.07 26.59
C LYS A 108 -17.58 -5.15 25.60
N ASP A 109 -16.74 -5.44 24.61
CA ASP A 109 -16.97 -6.49 23.62
C ASP A 109 -16.11 -7.72 23.97
N ASN A 110 -16.70 -8.90 23.81
CA ASN A 110 -16.07 -10.16 24.19
C ASN A 110 -16.52 -11.33 23.31
N GLY A 111 -16.79 -11.06 22.04
CA GLY A 111 -17.17 -12.08 21.06
C GLY A 111 -16.42 -11.89 19.74
N GLY A 112 -16.15 -13.00 19.06
CA GLY A 112 -15.44 -12.96 17.78
C GLY A 112 -15.23 -14.33 17.14
N TYR A 113 -14.94 -14.32 15.85
CA TYR A 113 -14.53 -15.47 15.05
C TYR A 113 -13.04 -15.71 15.20
N GLU A 114 -12.64 -16.94 15.54
CA GLU A 114 -11.23 -17.36 15.63
C GLU A 114 -10.33 -16.37 16.41
N PRO A 115 -10.71 -15.98 17.65
CA PRO A 115 -9.95 -14.96 18.37
C PRO A 115 -8.60 -15.51 18.85
N THR A 116 -7.59 -14.65 18.89
CA THR A 116 -6.19 -15.04 19.15
C THR A 116 -5.54 -14.16 20.20
N ILE A 117 -4.43 -14.62 20.78
CA ILE A 117 -3.62 -13.87 21.74
C ILE A 117 -2.18 -13.63 21.25
N PHE A 118 -1.73 -12.40 21.45
CA PHE A 118 -0.34 -11.96 21.35
C PHE A 118 0.13 -11.48 22.72
N LEU A 119 1.41 -11.68 23.04
CA LEU A 119 2.00 -11.30 24.31
C LEU A 119 3.15 -10.32 24.08
N GLY A 120 3.11 -9.17 24.72
CA GLY A 120 4.11 -8.11 24.62
C GLY A 120 3.90 -7.06 25.71
N ASP A 121 4.95 -6.33 26.08
CA ASP A 121 4.84 -5.22 27.02
C ASP A 121 4.28 -4.00 26.28
N PHE A 122 3.09 -3.52 26.66
CA PHE A 122 2.49 -2.32 26.06
C PHE A 122 2.55 -1.12 27.00
N ASN A 123 3.04 -1.28 28.23
CA ASN A 123 2.93 -0.25 29.26
C ASN A 123 4.28 0.13 29.92
N GLY A 124 5.36 -0.54 29.52
CA GLY A 124 6.73 -0.28 29.94
C GLY A 124 7.08 -0.83 31.33
N ASP A 125 6.25 -1.68 31.92
CA ASP A 125 6.54 -2.32 33.21
C ASP A 125 7.46 -3.56 33.08
N LYS A 126 7.88 -3.88 31.85
CA LYS A 126 8.74 -5.02 31.47
C LYS A 126 8.09 -6.38 31.67
N MET A 127 6.79 -6.41 31.97
CA MET A 127 6.00 -7.62 32.03
C MET A 127 5.14 -7.73 30.75
N PRO A 128 5.00 -8.92 30.15
CA PRO A 128 4.13 -9.06 28.99
C PRO A 128 2.66 -8.87 29.38
N ASP A 129 1.96 -7.96 28.69
CA ASP A 129 0.51 -7.88 28.67
C ASP A 129 -0.07 -8.84 27.61
N ILE A 130 -1.38 -9.07 27.66
CA ILE A 130 -2.10 -9.97 26.76
C ILE A 130 -2.96 -9.15 25.79
N PHE A 131 -2.52 -9.05 24.53
CA PHE A 131 -3.28 -8.46 23.43
C PHE A 131 -4.18 -9.51 22.80
N VAL A 132 -5.49 -9.26 22.79
CA VAL A 132 -6.52 -10.16 22.27
C VAL A 132 -7.12 -9.58 21.02
N LYS A 133 -7.14 -10.37 19.94
CA LYS A 133 -7.76 -10.04 18.64
C LYS A 133 -9.07 -10.79 18.49
N MET A 134 -10.16 -10.09 18.17
CA MET A 134 -11.53 -10.62 18.07
C MET A 134 -12.22 -10.19 16.77
N PRO A 135 -11.99 -10.89 15.65
CA PRO A 135 -12.69 -10.62 14.39
C PRO A 135 -14.21 -10.71 14.55
N THR A 136 -14.94 -9.66 14.16
CA THR A 136 -16.41 -9.62 14.33
C THR A 136 -17.16 -10.29 13.18
N GLY A 137 -16.49 -10.48 12.04
CA GLY A 137 -17.08 -10.99 10.80
C GLY A 137 -17.80 -9.92 9.98
N GLY A 138 -18.54 -10.35 8.95
CA GLY A 138 -19.31 -9.47 8.05
C GLY A 138 -18.46 -8.72 7.01
N SER A 139 -19.12 -7.98 6.12
CA SER A 139 -18.48 -7.26 5.01
C SER A 139 -17.72 -5.99 5.43
N GLY A 140 -17.92 -5.56 6.68
CA GLY A 140 -17.18 -4.46 7.29
C GLY A 140 -15.72 -4.79 7.59
N GLY A 141 -15.40 -6.09 7.76
CA GLY A 141 -14.05 -6.56 8.11
C GLY A 141 -13.58 -6.06 9.48
N ILE A 142 -14.48 -5.73 10.40
CA ILE A 142 -14.16 -5.09 11.68
C ILE A 142 -13.59 -6.12 12.65
N ILE A 143 -12.56 -5.73 13.39
CA ILE A 143 -11.91 -6.53 14.40
C ILE A 143 -11.86 -5.73 15.70
N GLU A 144 -12.32 -6.33 16.79
CA GLU A 144 -12.19 -5.75 18.12
C GLU A 144 -10.92 -6.23 18.81
N TYR A 145 -10.40 -5.41 19.72
CA TYR A 145 -9.14 -5.64 20.39
C TYR A 145 -9.21 -5.25 21.86
N SER A 146 -8.47 -5.98 22.69
CA SER A 146 -8.30 -5.67 24.11
C SER A 146 -6.88 -5.97 24.58
N ILE A 147 -6.35 -5.17 25.48
CA ILE A 147 -5.09 -5.41 26.19
C ILE A 147 -5.40 -5.67 27.65
N ILE A 148 -4.94 -6.81 28.18
CA ILE A 148 -5.09 -7.19 29.57
C ILE A 148 -3.74 -7.17 30.25
N ASN A 149 -3.61 -6.37 31.31
CA ASN A 149 -2.41 -6.34 32.16
C ASN A 149 -2.58 -7.32 33.33
N LEU A 150 -1.48 -7.99 33.70
CA LEU A 150 -1.36 -8.76 34.93
C LEU A 150 -0.53 -8.01 35.97
N LYS A 151 -1.18 -7.58 37.06
CA LYS A 151 -0.51 -6.92 38.18
C LYS A 151 -0.62 -7.76 39.44
N GLY A 152 0.47 -8.45 39.77
CA GLY A 152 0.51 -9.39 40.89
C GLY A 152 -0.45 -10.57 40.66
N ASN A 153 -1.45 -10.72 41.54
CA ASN A 153 -2.47 -11.78 41.41
C ASN A 153 -3.79 -11.30 40.79
N ASN A 154 -3.78 -10.14 40.12
CA ASN A 154 -4.97 -9.55 39.50
C ASN A 154 -4.75 -9.36 37.99
N ALA A 155 -5.83 -9.48 37.22
CA ALA A 155 -5.84 -9.23 35.78
C ALA A 155 -6.92 -8.19 35.45
N SER A 156 -6.56 -7.14 34.73
CA SER A 156 -7.49 -6.05 34.39
C SER A 156 -7.31 -5.55 32.96
N VAL A 157 -8.38 -5.08 32.35
CA VAL A 157 -8.36 -4.44 31.04
C VAL A 157 -7.55 -3.14 31.12
N LEU A 158 -6.42 -3.10 30.42
CA LEU A 158 -5.57 -1.92 30.26
C LEU A 158 -6.13 -1.01 29.15
N TRP A 159 -6.60 -1.60 28.05
CA TRP A 159 -7.18 -0.89 26.91
C TRP A 159 -8.16 -1.79 26.14
N ASP A 160 -9.17 -1.19 25.51
CA ASP A 160 -10.10 -1.88 24.59
C ASP A 160 -10.53 -0.95 23.45
N SER A 161 -10.74 -1.51 22.25
CA SER A 161 -11.05 -0.78 21.01
C SER A 161 -12.40 -0.05 21.04
N LYS A 162 -13.37 -0.54 21.82
CA LYS A 162 -14.70 0.07 21.92
C LYS A 162 -14.84 1.15 22.98
N LYS A 163 -13.82 1.40 23.78
CA LYS A 163 -13.81 2.51 24.72
C LYS A 163 -13.75 3.83 23.94
N ASN A 164 -14.50 4.83 24.39
CA ASN A 164 -14.50 6.14 23.74
C ASN A 164 -13.07 6.71 23.63
N GLY A 165 -12.68 7.13 22.42
CA GLY A 165 -11.35 7.67 22.14
C GLY A 165 -10.29 6.64 21.77
N SER A 166 -10.65 5.35 21.63
CA SER A 166 -9.76 4.29 21.14
C SER A 166 -9.68 4.20 19.61
N GLU A 167 -10.57 4.89 18.88
CA GLU A 167 -10.60 4.96 17.42
C GLU A 167 -10.51 6.43 16.96
N ILE A 168 -10.16 6.64 15.69
CA ILE A 168 -10.36 7.93 15.03
C ILE A 168 -11.77 7.89 14.43
N ASP A 169 -12.42 9.05 14.37
CA ASP A 169 -13.70 9.22 13.66
C ASP A 169 -13.52 10.28 12.56
N LEU A 170 -14.22 10.05 11.44
CA LEU A 170 -14.30 10.96 10.31
C LEU A 170 -15.77 11.21 9.98
N THR A 171 -16.08 12.47 9.70
CA THR A 171 -17.36 12.86 9.09
C THR A 171 -17.06 13.44 7.72
N GLY A 172 -17.78 13.03 6.69
CA GLY A 172 -17.56 13.60 5.37
C GLY A 172 -18.80 13.71 4.52
N LYS A 173 -18.56 14.18 3.30
CA LYS A 173 -19.57 14.31 2.25
C LYS A 173 -18.93 14.16 0.88
N PHE A 174 -19.69 13.66 -0.07
CA PHE A 174 -19.37 13.81 -1.48
C PHE A 174 -19.67 15.27 -1.90
N GLU A 175 -18.97 15.73 -2.93
CA GLU A 175 -19.01 17.08 -3.48
C GLU A 175 -19.01 16.99 -5.02
N ASP A 176 -19.39 18.09 -5.70
CA ASP A 176 -19.35 18.20 -7.16
C ASP A 176 -17.93 17.93 -7.72
N ASN A 177 -17.85 17.60 -9.02
CA ASN A 177 -16.62 17.27 -9.74
C ASN A 177 -15.90 16.03 -9.18
N PHE A 178 -16.67 15.02 -8.76
CA PHE A 178 -16.15 13.77 -8.20
C PHE A 178 -15.15 14.00 -7.06
N MET A 179 -15.51 14.84 -6.09
CA MET A 179 -14.70 15.09 -4.90
C MET A 179 -15.41 14.59 -3.64
N ALA A 180 -14.65 14.30 -2.59
CA ALA A 180 -15.19 14.11 -1.25
C ALA A 180 -14.29 14.79 -0.21
N SER A 181 -14.93 15.38 0.80
CA SER A 181 -14.25 15.96 1.95
C SER A 181 -14.52 15.15 3.21
N LEU A 182 -13.47 14.81 3.95
CA LEU A 182 -13.55 14.11 5.24
C LEU A 182 -12.89 14.96 6.31
N SER A 183 -13.54 15.15 7.44
CA SER A 183 -13.01 15.95 8.54
C SER A 183 -12.88 15.11 9.81
N SER A 184 -11.70 15.19 10.44
CA SER A 184 -11.47 14.65 11.77
C SER A 184 -11.44 15.77 12.78
N LYS A 185 -12.39 15.78 13.72
CA LYS A 185 -12.35 16.70 14.87
C LYS A 185 -11.15 16.42 15.77
N ARG A 186 -10.78 15.14 15.93
CA ARG A 186 -9.67 14.70 16.78
C ARG A 186 -8.33 15.19 16.25
N LEU A 187 -8.12 15.13 14.94
CA LEU A 187 -6.87 15.58 14.30
C LEU A 187 -6.88 17.08 13.97
N ASN A 188 -8.05 17.72 13.98
CA ASN A 188 -8.26 19.06 13.44
C ASN A 188 -7.76 19.18 11.98
N LYS A 189 -8.13 18.18 11.16
CA LYS A 189 -7.73 18.06 9.75
C LYS A 189 -8.92 17.77 8.86
N THR A 190 -8.82 18.23 7.61
CA THR A 190 -9.72 17.89 6.52
C THR A 190 -8.92 17.25 5.39
N ILE A 191 -9.43 16.15 4.87
CA ILE A 191 -8.86 15.34 3.79
C ILE A 191 -9.73 15.55 2.56
N GLN A 192 -9.09 15.77 1.42
CA GLN A 192 -9.75 15.82 0.12
C GLN A 192 -9.46 14.52 -0.64
N ILE A 193 -10.51 13.91 -1.15
CA ILE A 193 -10.44 12.70 -1.95
C ILE A 193 -10.98 13.04 -3.35
N ASP A 194 -10.18 12.72 -4.34
CA ASP A 194 -10.56 12.64 -5.74
C ASP A 194 -11.20 11.28 -5.98
N LEU A 195 -12.47 11.30 -6.33
CA LEU A 195 -13.33 10.16 -6.64
C LEU A 195 -13.36 9.84 -8.15
N SER A 196 -12.68 10.66 -8.97
CA SER A 196 -12.62 10.49 -10.43
C SER A 196 -12.12 9.11 -10.90
N PRO A 197 -11.26 8.37 -10.15
CA PRO A 197 -10.93 7.00 -10.51
C PRO A 197 -12.14 6.08 -10.66
N ASN A 198 -13.23 6.34 -9.93
CA ASN A 198 -14.47 5.57 -9.97
C ASN A 198 -15.62 6.35 -10.64
N LYS A 199 -15.32 7.39 -11.44
CA LYS A 199 -16.34 8.27 -12.03
C LYS A 199 -17.40 7.51 -12.81
N GLU A 200 -17.00 6.51 -13.61
CA GLU A 200 -17.91 5.73 -14.44
C GLU A 200 -18.93 4.99 -13.56
N GLN A 201 -18.44 4.32 -12.51
CA GLN A 201 -19.29 3.65 -11.53
C GLN A 201 -20.25 4.63 -10.85
N TYR A 202 -19.78 5.79 -10.39
CA TYR A 202 -20.66 6.75 -9.72
C TYR A 202 -21.68 7.39 -10.67
N THR A 203 -21.34 7.60 -11.95
CA THR A 203 -22.29 8.04 -12.97
C THR A 203 -23.33 6.96 -13.28
N GLU A 204 -22.93 5.70 -13.41
CA GLU A 204 -23.83 4.55 -13.62
C GLU A 204 -24.79 4.34 -12.45
N LEU A 205 -24.30 4.54 -11.23
CA LEU A 205 -25.11 4.53 -10.01
C LEU A 205 -25.97 5.79 -9.83
N ASN A 206 -25.95 6.71 -10.80
CA ASN A 206 -26.76 7.93 -10.82
C ASN A 206 -26.47 8.86 -9.60
N ILE A 207 -25.24 8.84 -9.11
CA ILE A 207 -24.76 9.71 -8.02
C ILE A 207 -24.35 11.08 -8.57
N TYR A 208 -23.69 11.09 -9.73
CA TYR A 208 -23.31 12.30 -10.46
C TYR A 208 -24.06 12.39 -11.79
N ASP A 209 -24.34 13.61 -12.26
CA ASP A 209 -24.82 13.84 -13.62
C ASP A 209 -23.66 13.97 -14.63
N LYS A 210 -24.00 14.24 -15.89
CA LYS A 210 -23.03 14.37 -16.99
C LYS A 210 -22.18 15.64 -16.90
N ASP A 211 -22.63 16.62 -16.12
CA ASP A 211 -21.91 17.86 -15.83
C ASP A 211 -21.11 17.73 -14.52
N GLU A 212 -20.91 16.49 -14.05
CA GLU A 212 -20.17 16.13 -12.84
C GLU A 212 -20.76 16.70 -11.55
N LYS A 213 -22.05 17.05 -11.55
CA LYS A 213 -22.74 17.58 -10.38
C LYS A 213 -23.30 16.46 -9.52
N LEU A 214 -23.10 16.56 -8.21
CA LEU A 214 -23.64 15.63 -7.23
C LEU A 214 -25.17 15.76 -7.17
N LYS A 215 -25.86 14.61 -7.24
CA LYS A 215 -27.32 14.57 -7.32
C LYS A 215 -27.98 14.47 -5.95
N GLU A 216 -27.32 13.85 -4.98
CA GLU A 216 -27.83 13.63 -3.62
C GLU A 216 -26.70 13.74 -2.59
N ASN A 217 -27.04 14.10 -1.36
CA ASN A 217 -26.08 14.14 -0.26
C ASN A 217 -25.66 12.71 0.12
N ILE A 218 -24.38 12.39 -0.08
CA ILE A 218 -23.79 11.12 0.32
C ILE A 218 -22.75 11.39 1.39
N GLU A 219 -22.88 10.70 2.51
CA GLU A 219 -21.97 10.79 3.65
C GLU A 219 -21.09 9.54 3.70
N PRO A 220 -19.82 9.60 3.27
CA PRO A 220 -18.85 8.55 3.52
C PRO A 220 -18.66 8.37 5.02
N TRP A 221 -18.36 7.14 5.42
CA TRP A 221 -18.14 6.79 6.82
C TRP A 221 -16.84 6.02 6.99
N MET A 222 -16.40 5.91 8.23
CA MET A 222 -15.24 5.12 8.59
C MET A 222 -15.66 3.93 9.44
N ASN A 223 -15.12 2.76 9.12
CA ASN A 223 -15.29 1.57 9.95
C ASN A 223 -14.35 1.65 11.17
N GLY A 224 -14.62 0.81 12.18
CA GLY A 224 -13.66 0.53 13.24
C GLY A 224 -12.39 -0.13 12.71
N PHE A 225 -11.50 -0.55 13.59
CA PHE A 225 -10.25 -1.20 13.16
C PHE A 225 -10.51 -2.42 12.28
N GLY A 226 -9.96 -2.40 11.05
CA GLY A 226 -9.84 -3.59 10.22
C GLY A 226 -8.59 -4.39 10.59
N GLU A 227 -7.57 -3.70 11.08
CA GLU A 227 -6.32 -4.28 11.58
C GLU A 227 -5.74 -3.40 12.69
N LEU A 228 -5.15 -4.04 13.69
CA LEU A 228 -4.37 -3.39 14.75
C LEU A 228 -3.24 -4.34 15.13
N THR A 229 -2.01 -3.98 14.78
CA THR A 229 -0.85 -4.87 14.87
C THR A 229 0.13 -4.34 15.90
N PRO A 230 0.51 -5.16 16.91
CA PRO A 230 1.60 -4.84 17.83
C PRO A 230 2.95 -4.80 17.11
N VAL A 231 3.66 -3.68 17.23
CA VAL A 231 5.02 -3.51 16.68
C VAL A 231 5.87 -2.71 17.66
N ASP A 232 7.05 -3.22 18.00
CA ASP A 232 8.09 -2.46 18.72
C ASP A 232 8.88 -1.66 17.68
N THR A 233 8.43 -0.44 17.40
CA THR A 233 8.91 0.34 16.26
C THR A 233 10.28 0.96 16.50
N ASP A 234 10.58 1.36 17.74
CA ASP A 234 11.83 1.99 18.14
C ASP A 234 12.82 1.01 18.82
N LYS A 235 12.41 -0.25 19.02
CA LYS A 235 13.20 -1.34 19.61
C LYS A 235 13.54 -1.08 21.08
N ASP A 236 12.69 -0.33 21.78
CA ASP A 236 12.83 -0.07 23.22
C ASP A 236 12.25 -1.22 24.09
N GLY A 237 11.55 -2.17 23.47
CA GLY A 237 10.91 -3.33 24.12
C GLY A 237 9.46 -3.09 24.49
N ILE A 238 8.92 -1.90 24.25
CA ILE A 238 7.51 -1.52 24.43
C ILE A 238 6.83 -1.57 23.06
N TYR A 239 5.68 -2.24 22.99
CA TYR A 239 4.94 -2.37 21.75
C TYR A 239 4.02 -1.17 21.52
N GLU A 240 4.13 -0.56 20.36
CA GLU A 240 3.10 0.31 19.79
C GLU A 240 2.03 -0.53 19.08
N LEU A 241 0.88 0.10 18.81
CA LEU A 241 -0.17 -0.47 17.98
C LEU A 241 -0.25 0.31 16.66
N ILE A 242 -0.09 -0.40 15.54
CA ILE A 242 -0.28 0.15 14.19
C ILE A 242 -1.68 -0.24 13.73
N GLY A 243 -2.58 0.74 13.65
CA GLY A 243 -3.99 0.56 13.33
C GLY A 243 -4.34 1.00 11.91
N SER A 244 -5.20 0.23 11.25
CA SER A 244 -5.78 0.56 9.95
C SER A 244 -7.31 0.60 10.04
N GLN A 245 -7.90 1.75 9.73
CA GLN A 245 -9.36 1.95 9.66
C GLN A 245 -9.77 2.23 8.22
N ARG A 246 -10.77 1.49 7.73
CA ARG A 246 -11.25 1.61 6.34
C ARG A 246 -12.22 2.77 6.20
N ILE A 247 -12.03 3.59 5.17
CA ILE A 247 -12.95 4.65 4.77
C ILE A 247 -13.82 4.12 3.62
N VAL A 248 -15.13 4.25 3.80
CA VAL A 248 -16.14 3.68 2.93
C VAL A 248 -16.93 4.81 2.28
N GLY A 249 -17.16 4.69 0.97
CA GLY A 249 -17.91 5.66 0.18
C GLY A 249 -19.42 5.43 0.28
N THR A 250 -19.97 4.74 -0.71
CA THR A 250 -21.41 4.53 -0.87
C THR A 250 -21.91 3.22 -0.27
N CYS A 251 -21.04 2.21 -0.17
CA CYS A 251 -21.33 0.88 0.37
C CYS A 251 -20.03 0.19 0.81
N ASN A 252 -20.07 -0.87 1.61
CA ASN A 252 -18.86 -1.57 2.10
C ASN A 252 -17.93 -2.12 1.00
N ALA A 253 -18.40 -2.24 -0.25
CA ALA A 253 -17.58 -2.61 -1.40
C ALA A 253 -16.84 -1.41 -2.03
N ASP A 254 -17.29 -0.18 -1.76
CA ASP A 254 -16.72 1.07 -2.24
C ASP A 254 -15.73 1.62 -1.20
N THR A 255 -14.47 1.21 -1.30
CA THR A 255 -13.41 1.64 -0.39
C THR A 255 -12.71 2.87 -0.96
N LEU A 256 -12.74 3.98 -0.21
CA LEU A 256 -12.07 5.22 -0.61
C LEU A 256 -10.60 5.27 -0.18
N GLY A 257 -10.21 4.42 0.78
CA GLY A 257 -8.86 4.30 1.30
C GLY A 257 -8.84 3.87 2.76
N TYR A 258 -7.67 3.98 3.38
CA TYR A 258 -7.41 3.56 4.75
C TYR A 258 -6.73 4.66 5.53
N LEU A 259 -7.20 4.91 6.75
CA LEU A 259 -6.51 5.73 7.72
C LEU A 259 -5.57 4.84 8.53
N GLN A 260 -4.27 5.06 8.38
CA GLN A 260 -3.24 4.38 9.17
C GLN A 260 -2.88 5.25 10.37
N SER A 261 -2.75 4.63 11.53
CA SER A 261 -2.50 5.32 12.81
C SER A 261 -1.51 4.54 13.67
N GLU A 262 -0.74 5.25 14.48
CA GLU A 262 0.13 4.64 15.49
C GLU A 262 -0.36 5.05 16.88
N TRP A 263 -0.35 4.11 17.81
CA TRP A 263 -0.77 4.33 19.19
C TRP A 263 0.30 3.82 20.14
N LYS A 264 0.74 4.69 21.06
CA LYS A 264 1.81 4.40 22.03
C LYS A 264 1.33 4.67 23.44
N TRP A 265 1.94 4.00 24.41
CA TRP A 265 1.70 4.25 25.82
C TRP A 265 2.31 5.58 26.27
N ASP A 266 1.51 6.42 26.95
CA ASP A 266 1.93 7.73 27.44
C ASP A 266 2.32 7.75 28.94
N GLY A 267 2.43 6.57 29.57
CA GLY A 267 2.59 6.41 31.02
C GLY A 267 1.27 6.17 31.76
N LYS A 268 0.11 6.39 31.12
CA LYS A 268 -1.21 6.21 31.74
C LYS A 268 -2.21 5.48 30.86
N ASN A 269 -2.23 5.73 29.56
CA ASN A 269 -3.10 5.07 28.58
C ASN A 269 -2.35 4.88 27.25
N ILE A 270 -2.85 3.95 26.44
CA ILE A 270 -2.53 3.92 25.02
C ILE A 270 -3.17 5.14 24.34
N LYS A 271 -2.36 5.98 23.72
CA LYS A 271 -2.76 7.22 23.06
C LYS A 271 -2.34 7.24 21.60
N LEU A 272 -3.11 7.96 20.80
CA LEU A 272 -2.83 8.20 19.39
C LEU A 272 -1.64 9.15 19.24
N GLU A 273 -0.67 8.73 18.43
CA GLU A 273 0.40 9.59 17.91
C GLU A 273 -0.15 10.37 16.70
N ALA A 274 -0.77 11.53 16.95
CA ALA A 274 -1.52 12.28 15.93
C ALA A 274 -0.68 12.66 14.69
N ASP A 275 0.62 12.94 14.89
CA ASP A 275 1.55 13.29 13.81
C ASP A 275 1.94 12.09 12.93
N LYS A 276 1.64 10.87 13.38
CA LYS A 276 1.90 9.63 12.65
C LYS A 276 0.67 9.07 11.94
N VAL A 277 -0.42 9.84 11.88
CA VAL A 277 -1.61 9.45 11.11
C VAL A 277 -1.39 9.75 9.64
N LYS A 278 -1.63 8.74 8.80
CA LYS A 278 -1.47 8.83 7.34
C LYS A 278 -2.71 8.34 6.64
N PHE A 279 -3.01 8.89 5.47
CA PHE A 279 -4.10 8.43 4.63
C PHE A 279 -3.56 7.66 3.43
N GLN A 280 -3.77 6.34 3.41
CA GLN A 280 -3.46 5.50 2.27
C GLN A 280 -4.64 5.52 1.29
N ARG A 281 -4.40 6.09 0.11
CA ARG A 281 -5.35 6.24 -0.98
C ARG A 281 -5.24 5.07 -1.93
N ILE A 282 -6.38 4.62 -2.44
CA ILE A 282 -6.46 3.67 -3.54
C ILE A 282 -6.76 4.47 -4.80
N PHE A 283 -5.89 4.37 -5.80
CA PHE A 283 -6.02 5.10 -7.07
C PHE A 283 -6.57 4.24 -8.20
N ALA A 284 -6.35 2.94 -8.16
CA ALA A 284 -6.90 2.00 -9.13
C ALA A 284 -6.96 0.61 -8.50
N GLN A 285 -7.98 -0.17 -8.85
CA GLN A 285 -8.07 -1.59 -8.54
C GLN A 285 -8.51 -2.34 -9.79
N THR A 286 -7.87 -3.47 -10.06
CA THR A 286 -8.21 -4.30 -11.22
C THR A 286 -7.76 -5.74 -11.02
N GLU A 287 -8.13 -6.61 -11.94
CA GLU A 287 -7.70 -8.01 -11.96
C GLU A 287 -6.95 -8.32 -13.26
N GLY A 288 -5.84 -9.05 -13.15
CA GLY A 288 -5.05 -9.48 -14.30
C GLY A 288 -4.18 -10.67 -13.95
N ASP A 289 -3.93 -11.55 -14.93
CA ASP A 289 -2.94 -12.63 -14.81
C ASP A 289 -1.56 -12.02 -15.00
N VAL A 290 -0.95 -11.51 -13.92
CA VAL A 290 0.32 -10.76 -13.97
C VAL A 290 1.54 -11.68 -13.81
N ASN A 291 1.34 -12.91 -13.35
CA ASN A 291 2.39 -13.91 -13.23
C ASN A 291 2.43 -14.94 -14.38
N GLY A 292 1.37 -15.01 -15.21
CA GLY A 292 1.26 -15.87 -16.39
C GLY A 292 0.81 -17.30 -16.10
N ASP A 293 0.20 -17.57 -14.93
CA ASP A 293 -0.20 -18.90 -14.50
C ASP A 293 -1.64 -19.29 -14.86
N GLY A 294 -2.37 -18.37 -15.50
CA GLY A 294 -3.77 -18.52 -15.93
C GLY A 294 -4.81 -18.13 -14.88
N ILE A 295 -4.40 -17.70 -13.68
CA ILE A 295 -5.28 -17.19 -12.62
C ILE A 295 -5.05 -15.69 -12.50
N LYS A 296 -6.13 -14.92 -12.34
CA LYS A 296 -6.01 -13.47 -12.15
C LYS A 296 -5.65 -13.15 -10.71
N GLU A 297 -4.67 -12.28 -10.56
CA GLU A 297 -4.37 -11.57 -9.33
C GLU A 297 -5.28 -10.34 -9.19
N PHE A 298 -5.55 -9.94 -7.95
CA PHE A 298 -6.12 -8.64 -7.65
C PHE A 298 -4.99 -7.62 -7.45
N ILE A 299 -5.00 -6.52 -8.19
CA ILE A 299 -3.97 -5.49 -8.16
C ILE A 299 -4.58 -4.18 -7.69
N SER A 300 -3.96 -3.54 -6.71
CA SER A 300 -4.27 -2.18 -6.26
C SER A 300 -3.08 -1.25 -6.44
N LEU A 301 -3.29 -0.08 -7.03
CA LEU A 301 -2.35 1.03 -7.01
C LEU A 301 -2.69 1.93 -5.83
N THR A 302 -1.76 2.09 -4.89
CA THR A 302 -1.97 2.92 -3.70
C THR A 302 -0.92 4.01 -3.57
N GLY A 303 -1.19 5.00 -2.74
CA GLY A 303 -0.23 6.03 -2.34
C GLY A 303 -0.65 6.67 -1.02
N THR A 304 0.29 7.27 -0.31
CA THR A 304 0.08 7.79 1.05
C THR A 304 0.11 9.32 1.05
N SER A 305 -0.94 9.95 1.55
CA SER A 305 -0.99 11.39 1.82
C SER A 305 -0.61 11.68 3.28
N ASP A 306 0.29 12.64 3.47
CA ASP A 306 0.49 13.29 4.77
C ASP A 306 -0.69 14.23 5.03
N LEU A 307 -1.40 14.01 6.14
CA LEU A 307 -2.53 14.83 6.55
C LEU A 307 -2.14 16.28 6.90
N ASN A 308 -0.84 16.56 7.07
CA ASN A 308 -0.31 17.90 7.28
C ASN A 308 -0.15 18.70 5.99
N LEU A 309 -0.12 18.02 4.83
CA LEU A 309 -0.04 18.65 3.53
C LEU A 309 -1.45 18.76 2.95
N SER A 310 -1.88 19.97 2.61
CA SER A 310 -3.11 20.15 1.86
C SER A 310 -2.91 19.75 0.40
N GLY A 311 -3.85 18.98 -0.15
CA GLY A 311 -3.93 18.69 -1.58
C GLY A 311 -3.96 17.21 -1.93
N LEU A 312 -3.79 16.93 -3.22
CA LEU A 312 -3.89 15.59 -3.81
C LEU A 312 -2.52 14.90 -3.98
N TYR A 313 -1.46 15.50 -3.45
CA TYR A 313 -0.12 14.94 -3.51
C TYR A 313 -0.03 13.69 -2.62
N VAL A 314 0.66 12.67 -3.12
CA VAL A 314 0.93 11.42 -2.42
C VAL A 314 2.38 11.01 -2.58
N ASP A 315 2.92 10.41 -1.52
CA ASP A 315 4.20 9.70 -1.50
C ASP A 315 3.95 8.19 -1.41
N ASN A 316 5.02 7.39 -1.42
CA ASN A 316 4.96 5.94 -1.22
C ASN A 316 3.97 5.24 -2.18
N ILE A 317 3.92 5.69 -3.43
CA ILE A 317 3.12 5.06 -4.47
C ILE A 317 3.64 3.63 -4.66
N CYS A 318 2.76 2.65 -4.53
CA CYS A 318 3.10 1.23 -4.61
C CYS A 318 1.96 0.42 -5.24
N LEU A 319 2.32 -0.74 -5.78
CA LEU A 319 1.36 -1.77 -6.13
C LEU A 319 1.20 -2.73 -4.96
N GLU A 320 -0.03 -3.14 -4.70
CA GLU A 320 -0.35 -4.29 -3.85
C GLU A 320 -0.95 -5.36 -4.74
N VAL A 321 -0.28 -6.52 -4.84
CA VAL A 321 -0.70 -7.64 -5.68
C VAL A 321 -1.08 -8.81 -4.78
N TYR A 322 -2.36 -9.20 -4.83
CA TYR A 322 -2.90 -10.34 -4.11
C TYR A 322 -3.03 -11.54 -5.06
N ASP A 323 -2.24 -12.56 -4.79
CA ASP A 323 -2.27 -13.85 -5.48
C ASP A 323 -3.43 -14.69 -4.95
N SER A 324 -4.48 -14.81 -5.78
CA SER A 324 -5.71 -15.56 -5.50
C SER A 324 -5.47 -17.06 -5.30
N LYS A 325 -4.38 -17.61 -5.85
CA LYS A 325 -4.04 -19.03 -5.74
C LYS A 325 -3.33 -19.34 -4.43
N THR A 326 -2.40 -18.48 -4.02
CA THR A 326 -1.60 -18.69 -2.81
C THR A 326 -2.14 -17.95 -1.58
N ASN A 327 -3.11 -17.06 -1.76
CA ASN A 327 -3.64 -16.12 -0.77
C ASN A 327 -2.56 -15.20 -0.18
N LYS A 328 -1.55 -14.83 -0.98
CA LYS A 328 -0.45 -13.96 -0.55
C LYS A 328 -0.57 -12.58 -1.18
N ALA A 329 -0.39 -11.56 -0.36
CA ALA A 329 -0.21 -10.18 -0.82
C ALA A 329 1.28 -9.84 -0.94
N THR A 330 1.67 -9.16 -2.01
CA THR A 330 3.01 -8.63 -2.22
C THR A 330 2.93 -7.13 -2.49
N GLN A 331 3.68 -6.33 -1.72
CA GLN A 331 3.87 -4.92 -2.02
C GLN A 331 5.07 -4.72 -2.94
N ILE A 332 4.87 -3.96 -4.01
CA ILE A 332 5.86 -3.70 -5.04
C ILE A 332 6.02 -2.19 -5.18
N PRO A 333 7.18 -1.62 -4.84
CA PRO A 333 7.47 -0.23 -5.11
C PRO A 333 7.40 0.03 -6.61
N VAL A 334 6.64 1.04 -7.03
CA VAL A 334 6.51 1.36 -8.46
C VAL A 334 7.83 1.85 -9.04
N SER A 335 8.64 2.56 -8.24
CA SER A 335 9.96 3.04 -8.64
C SER A 335 10.72 3.71 -7.48
N LYS A 336 11.89 4.31 -7.78
CA LYS A 336 12.62 5.21 -6.87
C LYS A 336 11.87 6.53 -6.63
N ASN A 337 11.25 7.10 -7.67
CA ASN A 337 10.41 8.30 -7.57
C ASN A 337 8.94 7.89 -7.46
N ASN A 338 8.51 7.56 -6.26
CA ASN A 338 7.19 7.02 -5.96
C ASN A 338 6.26 8.09 -5.37
N SER A 339 6.31 9.31 -5.88
CA SER A 339 5.48 10.41 -5.40
C SER A 339 5.00 11.32 -6.53
N GLY A 340 3.84 11.95 -6.32
CA GLY A 340 3.22 12.82 -7.30
C GLY A 340 1.72 12.98 -7.07
N TYR A 341 0.98 13.21 -8.14
CA TYR A 341 -0.46 13.49 -8.12
C TYR A 341 -1.20 12.45 -8.96
N THR A 342 -2.34 11.96 -8.45
CA THR A 342 -3.31 11.14 -9.22
C THR A 342 -2.66 10.06 -10.11
N PRO A 343 -1.83 9.16 -9.53
CA PRO A 343 -1.17 8.14 -10.33
C PRO A 343 -2.20 7.18 -10.94
N THR A 344 -1.90 6.67 -12.13
CA THR A 344 -2.77 5.74 -12.86
C THR A 344 -2.04 4.46 -13.21
N MET A 345 -2.79 3.42 -13.56
CA MET A 345 -2.26 2.10 -13.91
C MET A 345 -3.01 1.52 -15.10
N VAL A 346 -2.25 0.99 -16.07
CA VAL A 346 -2.75 0.12 -17.14
C VAL A 346 -2.23 -1.28 -16.90
N VAL A 347 -3.10 -2.29 -17.01
CA VAL A 347 -2.76 -3.72 -16.88
C VAL A 347 -3.15 -4.45 -18.15
N ALA A 348 -2.17 -5.01 -18.86
CA ALA A 348 -2.39 -5.75 -20.11
C ALA A 348 -1.19 -6.63 -20.45
N ASP A 349 -1.40 -7.72 -21.20
CA ASP A 349 -0.32 -8.51 -21.82
C ASP A 349 0.28 -7.69 -22.97
N LEU A 350 1.34 -6.92 -22.67
CA LEU A 350 1.88 -5.91 -23.57
C LEU A 350 2.97 -6.48 -24.49
N ASN A 351 3.65 -7.53 -24.06
CA ASN A 351 4.70 -8.23 -24.83
C ASN A 351 4.24 -9.58 -25.42
N ASN A 352 2.95 -9.93 -25.30
CA ASN A 352 2.34 -11.19 -25.77
C ASN A 352 2.96 -12.45 -25.15
N ASP A 353 3.34 -12.38 -23.88
CA ASP A 353 3.99 -13.48 -23.18
C ASP A 353 3.07 -14.23 -22.21
N LYS A 354 1.78 -13.88 -22.23
CA LYS A 354 0.67 -14.36 -21.40
C LYS A 354 0.62 -13.82 -19.97
N ALA A 355 1.64 -13.09 -19.52
CA ALA A 355 1.57 -12.35 -18.28
C ALA A 355 1.27 -10.87 -18.60
N CYS A 356 0.37 -10.27 -17.82
CA CYS A 356 0.11 -8.84 -17.92
C CYS A 356 1.27 -8.02 -17.35
N GLU A 357 1.72 -7.03 -18.11
CA GLU A 357 2.53 -5.91 -17.62
C GLU A 357 1.67 -4.82 -16.99
N LEU A 358 2.29 -4.06 -16.08
CA LEU A 358 1.70 -2.89 -15.43
C LEU A 358 2.46 -1.63 -15.83
N LEU A 359 1.78 -0.73 -16.55
CA LEU A 359 2.29 0.62 -16.82
C LEU A 359 1.71 1.59 -15.79
N ILE A 360 2.57 2.15 -14.95
CA ILE A 360 2.22 3.13 -13.93
C ILE A 360 2.63 4.51 -14.44
N THR A 361 1.73 5.47 -14.30
CA THR A 361 1.97 6.88 -14.65
C THR A 361 1.78 7.75 -13.42
N ILE A 362 2.74 8.61 -13.12
CA ILE A 362 2.76 9.48 -11.95
C ILE A 362 2.97 10.93 -12.39
N PRO A 363 1.90 11.72 -12.52
CA PRO A 363 1.99 13.17 -12.76
C PRO A 363 2.75 13.92 -11.65
N SER A 364 3.62 14.86 -12.04
CA SER A 364 4.35 15.73 -11.09
C SER A 364 3.56 16.96 -10.63
N GLY A 365 2.45 17.29 -11.29
CA GLY A 365 1.57 18.42 -10.96
C GLY A 365 2.03 19.81 -11.44
N GLY A 366 3.22 19.92 -12.04
CA GLY A 366 3.74 21.19 -12.56
C GLY A 366 3.23 21.56 -13.96
N SER A 367 3.31 22.85 -14.32
CA SER A 367 2.91 23.37 -15.65
C SER A 367 3.71 22.80 -16.82
N GLY A 368 4.86 22.17 -16.55
CA GLY A 368 5.64 21.44 -17.55
C GLY A 368 4.98 20.15 -18.03
N GLY A 369 3.91 19.68 -17.36
CA GLY A 369 3.21 18.44 -17.70
C GLY A 369 4.09 17.21 -17.56
N MET A 370 5.09 17.25 -16.68
CA MET A 370 6.04 16.14 -16.51
C MET A 370 5.36 14.98 -15.78
N GLN A 371 5.63 13.77 -16.24
CA GLN A 371 5.10 12.55 -15.64
C GLN A 371 6.23 11.54 -15.51
N ALA A 372 6.19 10.74 -14.46
CA ALA A 372 7.08 9.61 -14.30
C ALA A 372 6.37 8.32 -14.70
N TYR A 373 7.02 7.49 -15.51
CA TYR A 373 6.50 6.21 -15.97
C TYR A 373 7.28 5.06 -15.36
N SER A 374 6.60 3.95 -15.09
CA SER A 374 7.23 2.67 -14.73
C SER A 374 6.52 1.55 -15.45
N LEU A 375 7.25 0.62 -16.05
CA LEU A 375 6.69 -0.56 -16.68
C LEU A 375 7.21 -1.80 -15.97
N ILE A 376 6.31 -2.53 -15.33
CA ILE A 376 6.64 -3.63 -14.43
C ILE A 376 6.05 -4.93 -14.99
N SER A 377 6.85 -5.99 -15.01
CA SER A 377 6.39 -7.37 -15.24
C SER A 377 6.54 -8.17 -13.94
N LEU A 378 5.58 -9.05 -13.65
CA LEU A 378 5.60 -9.99 -12.51
C LEU A 378 5.68 -11.44 -12.96
N LYS A 379 6.00 -11.69 -14.23
CA LYS A 379 6.04 -13.02 -14.81
C LYS A 379 6.81 -14.02 -13.94
N ASP A 380 6.24 -15.20 -13.78
CA ASP A 380 6.79 -16.27 -12.95
C ASP A 380 7.03 -15.83 -11.48
N ASN A 381 6.21 -14.90 -10.98
CA ASN A 381 6.32 -14.26 -9.67
C ASN A 381 7.63 -13.47 -9.47
N LYS A 382 8.28 -13.04 -10.56
CA LYS A 382 9.51 -12.25 -10.52
C LYS A 382 9.23 -10.82 -10.95
N VAL A 383 9.36 -9.89 -10.01
CA VAL A 383 9.24 -8.45 -10.28
C VAL A 383 10.43 -7.96 -11.10
N THR A 384 10.16 -7.42 -12.29
CA THR A 384 11.16 -6.85 -13.20
C THR A 384 10.67 -5.50 -13.73
N ASN A 385 11.49 -4.45 -13.60
CA ASN A 385 11.27 -3.19 -14.31
C ASN A 385 11.80 -3.33 -15.74
N LEU A 386 10.94 -3.11 -16.73
CA LEU A 386 11.26 -3.27 -18.16
C LEU A 386 12.03 -2.07 -18.74
N PHE A 387 12.23 -1.00 -17.96
CA PHE A 387 13.20 0.03 -18.31
C PHE A 387 13.75 0.71 -17.06
N ASP A 388 14.91 1.35 -17.23
CA ASP A 388 15.41 2.32 -16.26
C ASP A 388 14.51 3.56 -16.29
N GLN A 389 13.82 3.82 -15.18
CA GLN A 389 12.84 4.90 -15.09
C GLN A 389 13.47 6.28 -15.34
N GLU A 390 14.63 6.57 -14.73
CA GLU A 390 15.27 7.89 -14.84
C GLU A 390 15.66 8.16 -16.29
N LYS A 391 16.27 7.17 -16.94
CA LYS A 391 16.66 7.26 -18.36
C LYS A 391 15.45 7.34 -19.28
N PHE A 392 14.43 6.50 -19.08
CA PHE A 392 13.26 6.50 -19.95
C PHE A 392 12.49 7.82 -19.82
N ASN A 393 12.24 8.30 -18.60
CA ASN A 393 11.49 9.54 -18.38
C ASN A 393 12.22 10.79 -18.88
N TYR A 394 13.57 10.78 -18.92
CA TYR A 394 14.34 11.85 -19.56
C TYR A 394 14.04 11.94 -21.07
N GLY A 395 13.71 10.81 -21.69
CA GLY A 395 13.31 10.69 -23.09
C GLY A 395 14.47 10.74 -24.08
N LEU A 396 14.12 10.94 -25.35
CA LEU A 396 15.05 11.08 -26.46
C LEU A 396 15.86 12.37 -26.34
N GLU A 397 17.14 12.28 -26.69
CA GLU A 397 18.02 13.43 -26.78
C GLU A 397 17.87 14.13 -28.13
N TYR A 398 17.47 15.40 -28.09
CA TYR A 398 17.44 16.24 -29.27
C TYR A 398 17.84 17.68 -28.99
N ASP A 399 18.34 18.34 -30.03
CA ASP A 399 18.68 19.76 -30.05
C ASP A 399 17.69 20.53 -30.93
N VAL A 400 17.30 21.71 -30.46
CA VAL A 400 16.31 22.57 -31.13
C VAL A 400 17.02 23.85 -31.58
N GLN A 401 17.05 24.11 -32.89
CA GLN A 401 17.80 25.22 -33.48
C GLN A 401 16.92 26.05 -34.42
N PHE A 402 16.84 27.35 -34.17
CA PHE A 402 16.11 28.28 -35.04
C PHE A 402 16.86 28.50 -36.35
N LYS A 403 16.11 28.63 -37.46
CA LYS A 403 16.62 28.77 -38.84
C LYS A 403 15.84 29.82 -39.61
N ASP A 404 16.52 30.44 -40.57
CA ASP A 404 15.92 31.39 -41.50
C ASP A 404 14.61 30.88 -42.11
N GLY A 405 13.68 31.79 -42.34
CA GLY A 405 12.36 31.52 -42.89
C GLY A 405 11.32 31.08 -41.86
N PHE A 406 11.48 31.49 -40.59
CA PHE A 406 10.61 31.08 -39.47
C PHE A 406 10.52 29.55 -39.35
N LYS A 407 11.68 28.91 -39.24
CA LYS A 407 11.78 27.45 -39.10
C LYS A 407 12.57 27.06 -37.88
N VAL A 408 12.32 25.85 -37.40
CA VAL A 408 13.09 25.25 -36.31
C VAL A 408 13.50 23.84 -36.69
N ASP A 409 14.80 23.59 -36.67
CA ASP A 409 15.36 22.26 -36.87
C ASP A 409 15.45 21.53 -35.52
N VAL A 410 14.89 20.34 -35.47
CA VAL A 410 14.92 19.40 -34.35
C VAL A 410 15.82 18.24 -34.75
N ASN A 411 17.00 18.17 -34.13
CA ASN A 411 18.02 17.15 -34.42
C ASN A 411 17.93 16.05 -33.36
N VAL A 412 17.33 14.91 -33.70
CA VAL A 412 17.19 13.79 -32.76
C VAL A 412 18.40 12.86 -32.85
N LYS A 413 19.13 12.72 -31.74
CA LYS A 413 20.44 12.05 -31.72
C LYS A 413 20.32 10.55 -31.93
N GLU A 414 19.31 9.92 -31.35
CA GLU A 414 19.10 8.46 -31.43
C GLU A 414 18.82 7.97 -32.84
N SER A 415 18.14 8.79 -33.66
CA SER A 415 17.84 8.46 -35.06
C SER A 415 18.82 9.10 -36.05
N ASN A 416 19.67 10.02 -35.58
CA ASN A 416 20.54 10.87 -36.40
C ASN A 416 19.78 11.57 -37.55
N LYS A 417 18.55 12.03 -37.25
CA LYS A 417 17.67 12.71 -38.21
C LYS A 417 17.37 14.14 -37.75
N THR A 418 17.29 15.03 -38.73
CA THR A 418 16.84 16.42 -38.54
C THR A 418 15.44 16.57 -39.11
N TYR A 419 14.54 17.14 -38.32
CA TYR A 419 13.17 17.47 -38.71
C TYR A 419 13.01 18.97 -38.67
N SER A 420 12.42 19.58 -39.70
CA SER A 420 12.22 21.04 -39.75
C SER A 420 10.75 21.36 -39.53
N LEU A 421 10.47 22.14 -38.50
CA LEU A 421 9.14 22.63 -38.14
C LEU A 421 8.95 24.05 -38.70
N ASP A 422 7.79 24.31 -39.29
CA ASP A 422 7.38 25.65 -39.72
C ASP A 422 6.68 26.35 -38.55
N ILE A 423 7.26 27.46 -38.09
CA ILE A 423 6.75 28.27 -36.97
C ILE A 423 6.24 29.64 -37.44
N SER A 424 5.98 29.80 -38.74
CA SER A 424 5.53 31.06 -39.35
C SER A 424 4.17 31.54 -38.84
N SER A 425 3.35 30.66 -38.25
CA SER A 425 2.11 31.03 -37.55
C SER A 425 2.36 31.97 -36.36
N MET A 426 3.55 31.93 -35.76
CA MET A 426 3.96 32.80 -34.65
C MET A 426 5.00 33.86 -35.07
N LYS A 427 5.11 34.15 -36.38
CA LYS A 427 6.14 35.06 -36.92
C LYS A 427 6.20 36.42 -36.21
N ASP A 428 5.05 37.00 -35.88
CA ASP A 428 4.98 38.35 -35.30
C ASP A 428 5.56 38.33 -33.88
N VAL A 429 5.26 37.28 -33.09
CA VAL A 429 5.85 37.05 -31.76
C VAL A 429 7.37 37.00 -31.84
N TYR A 430 7.92 36.25 -32.79
CA TYR A 430 9.38 36.14 -32.91
C TYR A 430 10.07 37.37 -33.50
N ILE A 431 9.37 38.17 -34.30
CA ILE A 431 9.87 39.48 -34.74
C ILE A 431 9.92 40.43 -33.54
N ASP A 432 8.88 40.46 -32.73
CA ASP A 432 8.81 41.30 -31.52
C ASP A 432 9.87 40.90 -30.48
N LEU A 433 10.17 39.60 -30.39
CA LEU A 433 11.27 39.07 -29.56
C LEU A 433 12.67 39.26 -30.18
N ASN A 434 12.78 39.90 -31.35
CA ASN A 434 14.03 40.07 -32.11
C ASN A 434 14.77 38.76 -32.45
N VAL A 435 14.03 37.65 -32.57
CA VAL A 435 14.58 36.37 -33.04
C VAL A 435 14.75 36.41 -34.55
N TYR A 436 13.76 36.94 -35.28
CA TYR A 436 13.79 37.14 -36.72
C TYR A 436 13.56 38.60 -37.09
N ASN A 437 14.10 39.03 -38.24
CA ASN A 437 13.65 40.27 -38.85
C ASN A 437 12.35 40.04 -39.67
N LYS A 438 11.76 41.13 -40.18
CA LYS A 438 10.52 41.08 -40.98
C LYS A 438 10.59 40.20 -42.24
N ASN A 439 11.79 39.89 -42.73
CA ASN A 439 12.01 39.03 -43.89
C ASN A 439 12.23 37.56 -43.50
N GLY A 440 12.11 37.22 -42.21
CA GLY A 440 12.35 35.88 -41.69
C GLY A 440 13.82 35.50 -41.55
N LYS A 441 14.76 36.45 -41.66
CA LYS A 441 16.17 36.18 -41.41
C LYS A 441 16.43 36.19 -39.91
N LEU A 442 17.08 35.14 -39.41
CA LEU A 442 17.47 34.98 -38.02
C LEU A 442 18.45 36.09 -37.65
N MET A 443 18.18 36.79 -36.56
CA MET A 443 18.98 37.94 -36.13
C MET A 443 20.19 37.53 -35.29
N GLN A 444 20.09 36.41 -34.57
CA GLN A 444 21.16 35.82 -33.77
C GLN A 444 20.95 34.30 -33.62
N ASN A 445 22.02 33.56 -33.32
CA ASN A 445 21.92 32.13 -33.05
C ASN A 445 21.03 31.89 -31.82
N THR A 446 19.87 31.28 -32.04
CA THR A 446 18.87 31.01 -31.01
C THR A 446 18.58 29.51 -30.99
N SER A 447 18.61 28.92 -29.79
CA SER A 447 18.27 27.53 -29.56
C SER A 447 17.00 27.45 -28.74
N GLY A 448 16.19 26.42 -29.00
CA GLY A 448 15.06 26.05 -28.16
C GLY A 448 15.48 25.14 -27.01
N MET A 449 14.47 24.62 -26.30
CA MET A 449 14.62 23.70 -25.17
C MET A 449 13.91 22.38 -25.46
N ARG A 450 14.17 21.38 -24.61
CA ARG A 450 13.41 20.12 -24.57
C ARG A 450 12.94 19.85 -23.15
N ASN A 451 11.77 19.22 -23.04
CA ASN A 451 11.31 18.67 -21.77
C ASN A 451 11.53 17.15 -21.70
N PRO A 452 11.55 16.59 -20.48
CA PRO A 452 11.31 15.18 -20.26
C PRO A 452 10.00 14.70 -20.91
N ILE A 453 9.79 13.39 -20.95
CA ILE A 453 8.55 12.80 -21.47
C ILE A 453 7.36 13.38 -20.71
N SER A 454 6.38 13.89 -21.46
CA SER A 454 5.14 14.45 -20.92
C SER A 454 3.93 13.51 -21.08
N ASN A 455 4.04 12.52 -21.99
CA ASN A 455 2.99 11.54 -22.23
C ASN A 455 3.58 10.19 -22.69
N VAL A 456 3.00 9.08 -22.23
CA VAL A 456 3.23 7.73 -22.76
C VAL A 456 1.88 7.05 -22.92
N GLU A 457 1.60 6.62 -24.14
CA GLU A 457 0.37 5.90 -24.46
C GLU A 457 0.69 4.46 -24.87
N VAL A 458 -0.16 3.53 -24.45
CA VAL A 458 -0.17 2.16 -24.97
C VAL A 458 -1.01 2.15 -26.25
N LYS A 459 -0.39 1.79 -27.38
CA LYS A 459 -1.04 1.71 -28.69
C LYS A 459 -1.11 0.27 -29.16
N ALA A 460 -2.32 -0.23 -29.38
CA ALA A 460 -2.54 -1.51 -30.05
C ALA A 460 -2.20 -1.40 -31.54
N THR A 461 -1.47 -2.38 -32.06
CA THR A 461 -1.19 -2.59 -33.48
C THR A 461 -1.47 -4.04 -33.85
N PRO A 462 -1.62 -4.40 -35.15
CA PRO A 462 -1.89 -5.78 -35.53
C PRO A 462 -0.85 -6.75 -34.95
N GLY A 463 -1.27 -7.55 -33.97
CA GLY A 463 -0.46 -8.58 -33.33
C GLY A 463 0.51 -8.12 -32.23
N LYS A 464 0.54 -6.84 -31.81
CA LYS A 464 1.36 -6.38 -30.67
C LYS A 464 0.92 -5.02 -30.10
N TYR A 465 1.37 -4.71 -28.89
CA TYR A 465 1.30 -3.36 -28.32
C TYR A 465 2.63 -2.62 -28.47
N GLN A 466 2.56 -1.29 -28.51
CA GLN A 466 3.71 -0.40 -28.51
C GLN A 466 3.50 0.74 -27.52
N LEU A 467 4.57 1.27 -26.95
CA LEU A 467 4.51 2.54 -26.23
C LEU A 467 4.77 3.69 -27.20
N ILE A 468 3.98 4.75 -27.09
CA ILE A 468 4.18 6.01 -27.82
C ILE A 468 4.53 7.09 -26.79
N SER A 469 5.82 7.46 -26.70
CA SER A 469 6.25 8.56 -25.85
C SER A 469 6.14 9.89 -26.60
N SER A 470 5.85 10.98 -25.89
CA SER A 470 5.83 12.34 -26.44
C SER A 470 6.63 13.30 -25.57
N GLN A 471 7.50 14.11 -26.20
CA GLN A 471 8.26 15.18 -25.57
C GLN A 471 8.04 16.50 -26.29
N ARG A 472 7.86 17.58 -25.53
CA ARG A 472 7.65 18.93 -26.09
C ARG A 472 8.96 19.46 -26.69
N VAL A 473 8.89 19.87 -27.95
CA VAL A 473 9.89 20.77 -28.56
C VAL A 473 9.53 22.17 -28.08
N ILE A 474 10.42 22.78 -27.31
CA ILE A 474 10.14 24.07 -26.67
C ILE A 474 10.90 25.17 -27.41
N GLY A 475 10.23 26.30 -27.62
CA GLY A 475 10.83 27.48 -28.22
C GLY A 475 11.67 28.28 -27.24
N THR A 476 11.49 29.59 -27.25
CA THR A 476 12.29 30.55 -26.46
C THR A 476 11.83 30.63 -24.99
N SER A 477 10.66 30.08 -24.66
CA SER A 477 10.14 30.01 -23.29
C SER A 477 9.44 28.66 -23.02
N ASN A 478 9.41 28.19 -21.77
CA ASN A 478 8.81 26.90 -21.41
C ASN A 478 7.29 26.83 -21.66
N ALA A 479 6.61 27.97 -21.79
CA ALA A 479 5.20 28.04 -22.15
C ALA A 479 4.95 27.72 -23.64
N GLU A 480 5.99 27.76 -24.46
CA GLU A 480 5.89 27.67 -25.92
C GLU A 480 6.18 26.25 -26.41
N THR A 481 5.16 25.54 -26.88
CA THR A 481 5.31 24.26 -27.59
C THR A 481 5.37 24.50 -29.09
N LEU A 482 6.49 24.17 -29.72
CA LEU A 482 6.66 24.26 -31.18
C LEU A 482 6.22 22.99 -31.90
N GLY A 483 6.18 21.87 -31.18
CA GLY A 483 5.82 20.55 -31.69
C GLY A 483 6.16 19.48 -30.67
N TYR A 484 6.10 18.22 -31.10
CA TYR A 484 6.39 17.06 -30.27
C TYR A 484 7.34 16.12 -30.97
N VAL A 485 8.40 15.70 -30.26
CA VAL A 485 9.19 14.52 -30.63
C VAL A 485 8.46 13.31 -30.07
N LYS A 486 8.05 12.38 -30.95
CA LYS A 486 7.39 11.14 -30.57
C LYS A 486 8.29 9.94 -30.81
N GLY A 487 8.44 9.10 -29.79
CA GLY A 487 9.15 7.82 -29.87
C GLY A 487 8.15 6.66 -29.87
N THR A 488 8.30 5.72 -30.81
CA THR A 488 7.57 4.44 -30.79
C THR A 488 8.49 3.36 -30.27
N TRP A 489 8.05 2.65 -29.24
CA TRP A 489 8.83 1.63 -28.55
C TRP A 489 8.12 0.28 -28.61
N ASP A 490 8.81 -0.73 -29.12
CA ASP A 490 8.39 -2.12 -28.98
C ASP A 490 8.67 -2.58 -27.54
N ILE A 491 7.74 -3.36 -26.99
CA ILE A 491 7.84 -3.92 -25.64
C ILE A 491 8.31 -5.38 -25.81
N GLU A 492 9.50 -5.65 -25.29
CA GLU A 492 10.17 -6.95 -25.34
C GLU A 492 10.18 -7.57 -23.92
N LYS A 493 10.50 -8.86 -23.83
CA LYS A 493 10.48 -9.60 -22.56
C LYS A 493 11.35 -8.97 -21.47
N ASP A 494 12.53 -8.46 -21.85
CA ASP A 494 13.53 -7.92 -20.92
C ASP A 494 13.71 -6.41 -21.06
N GLY A 495 12.84 -5.74 -21.83
CA GLY A 495 12.77 -4.28 -21.82
C GLY A 495 12.02 -3.64 -22.97
N VAL A 496 12.37 -2.39 -23.29
CA VAL A 496 11.75 -1.65 -24.41
C VAL A 496 12.79 -1.24 -25.46
N LYS A 497 12.37 -1.21 -26.72
CA LYS A 497 13.22 -0.88 -27.86
C LYS A 497 12.61 0.20 -28.73
N LEU A 498 13.33 1.30 -28.92
CA LEU A 498 12.94 2.36 -29.86
C LEU A 498 12.96 1.82 -31.29
N VAL A 499 11.83 1.90 -32.00
CA VAL A 499 11.68 1.44 -33.38
C VAL A 499 11.35 2.55 -34.37
N ASN A 500 10.80 3.67 -33.91
CA ASN A 500 10.55 4.83 -34.74
C ASN A 500 10.64 6.14 -33.95
N VAL A 501 11.03 7.21 -34.65
CA VAL A 501 11.00 8.59 -34.16
C VAL A 501 10.34 9.46 -35.22
N GLU A 502 9.41 10.29 -34.79
CA GLU A 502 8.80 11.33 -35.62
C GLU A 502 8.77 12.66 -34.86
N VAL A 503 8.71 13.76 -35.61
CA VAL A 503 8.47 15.09 -35.05
C VAL A 503 7.23 15.64 -35.71
N VAL A 504 6.26 16.00 -34.89
CA VAL A 504 4.95 16.49 -35.33
C VAL A 504 4.71 17.91 -34.84
N ASN A 505 3.94 18.68 -35.61
CA ASN A 505 3.44 19.97 -35.15
C ASN A 505 2.47 19.79 -33.96
N PRO A 506 2.21 20.85 -33.16
CA PRO A 506 1.39 20.79 -31.96
C PRO A 506 -0.04 20.29 -32.19
#